data_AF-A0A1F1QAZ3-F1
#
_entry.id   AF-A0A1F1QAZ3-F1
#
_cell.length_a   1.000
_cell.length_b   1.000
_cell.length_c   1.000
_cell.angle_alpha   90.00
_cell.angle_beta   90.00
_cell.angle_gamma   90.00
#
_symmetry.space_group_name_H-M   'P 1'
#
loop_
_entity.id
_entity.type
_entity.pdbx_description
1 polymer ?
#
loop_
_entity_poly.entity_id
_entity_poly.type
_entity_poly.pdbx_seq_one_letter_code
_entity_poly.pdbx_strand_id
1 'polypeptide(L)'
;MRVREQTYWEWADAQLHSRCHDEVLSDGTVLDIQVRLSRLGATQLFLGLYAGNGKALLEEYYPARPGETMTRALVWGVERARALATGAVPLPAARARRLQA
;
A
#
# COMPACT_ATOMS: atom_id res chain seq x y z
N MET A 1 14.32 7.49 -5.22
CA MET A 1 14.01 7.14 -3.81
C MET A 1 12.56 7.51 -3.54
N ARG A 2 11.76 6.67 -2.87
CA ARG A 2 10.34 6.95 -2.58
C ARG A 2 10.24 7.95 -1.42
N VAL A 3 9.38 8.96 -1.55
CA VAL A 3 9.01 9.87 -0.46
C VAL A 3 7.79 9.29 0.21
N ARG A 4 7.99 8.71 1.41
CA ARG A 4 6.95 8.03 2.17
C ARG A 4 6.08 9.03 2.93
N GLU A 5 4.77 8.86 2.85
CA GLU A 5 3.82 9.68 3.60
C GLU A 5 3.57 9.09 5.00
N GLN A 6 2.78 9.80 5.80
CA GLN A 6 2.41 9.36 7.16
C GLN A 6 1.78 7.96 7.19
N THR A 7 1.01 7.60 6.16
CA THR A 7 0.33 6.30 6.05
C THR A 7 1.32 5.14 6.05
N TYR A 8 2.44 5.25 5.32
CA TYR A 8 3.51 4.26 5.40
C TYR A 8 4.09 4.16 6.81
N TRP A 9 4.35 5.29 7.47
CA TRP A 9 4.98 5.30 8.80
C TRP A 9 4.06 4.79 9.91
N GLU A 10 2.75 5.00 9.80
CA GLU A 10 1.75 4.39 10.69
C GLU A 10 1.68 2.87 10.54
N TRP A 11 1.94 2.37 9.32
CA TRP A 11 1.99 0.94 9.07
C TRP A 11 3.36 0.34 9.41
N ALA A 12 4.48 0.98 9.09
CA ALA A 12 5.81 0.37 9.16
C ALA A 12 6.18 -0.14 10.57
N ASP A 13 6.67 -1.39 10.65
CA ASP A 13 7.24 -1.99 11.86
C ASP A 13 8.38 -2.91 11.40
N ALA A 14 9.62 -2.51 11.68
CA ALA A 14 10.82 -3.19 11.23
C ALA A 14 11.05 -4.55 11.91
N GLN A 15 10.33 -4.85 13.01
CA GLN A 15 10.44 -6.12 13.72
C GLN A 15 9.56 -7.22 13.12
N LEU A 16 8.63 -6.87 12.24
CA LEU A 16 7.69 -7.81 11.64
C LEU A 16 8.13 -8.21 10.23
N HIS A 17 8.20 -9.51 9.97
CA HIS A 17 8.45 -10.03 8.63
C HIS A 17 7.32 -9.62 7.68
N SER A 18 7.69 -9.03 6.54
CA SER A 18 6.79 -8.76 5.43
C SER A 18 7.17 -9.53 4.17
N ARG A 19 6.19 -9.74 3.31
CA ARG A 19 6.39 -10.12 1.91
C ARG A 19 6.00 -8.94 1.04
N CYS A 20 6.76 -8.67 -0.01
CA CYS A 20 6.50 -7.55 -0.90
C CYS A 20 6.30 -7.98 -2.35
N HIS A 21 5.63 -7.11 -3.10
CA HIS A 21 5.60 -7.07 -4.56
C HIS A 21 5.91 -5.64 -4.98
N ASP A 22 7.08 -5.47 -5.61
CA ASP A 22 7.50 -4.21 -6.22
C ASP A 22 7.37 -4.34 -7.75
N GLU A 23 6.75 -3.35 -8.37
CA GLU A 23 6.54 -3.32 -9.82
C GLU A 23 6.74 -1.89 -10.35
N VAL A 24 7.36 -1.76 -11.52
CA VAL A 24 7.53 -0.47 -12.22
C VAL A 24 6.78 -0.57 -13.53
N LEU A 25 5.81 0.32 -13.74
CA LEU A 25 5.02 0.40 -14.95
C LEU A 25 5.76 1.17 -16.05
N SER A 26 5.25 1.09 -17.29
CA SER A 26 5.89 1.71 -18.46
C SER A 26 5.95 3.24 -18.40
N ASP A 27 5.06 3.87 -17.64
CA ASP A 27 5.04 5.33 -17.40
C ASP A 27 5.98 5.76 -16.25
N GLY A 28 6.70 4.81 -15.65
CA GLY A 28 7.57 5.03 -14.50
C GLY A 28 6.84 5.04 -13.14
N THR A 29 5.52 4.80 -13.11
CA THR A 29 4.79 4.61 -11.85
C THR A 29 5.30 3.35 -11.14
N VAL A 30 5.57 3.46 -9.85
CA VAL A 30 6.09 2.39 -9.01
C VAL A 30 4.99 1.91 -8.05
N LEU A 31 4.71 0.62 -8.06
CA LEU A 31 3.85 -0.08 -7.11
C LEU A 31 4.72 -0.72 -6.03
N ASP A 32 4.33 -0.52 -4.76
CA ASP A 32 4.96 -1.14 -3.60
C ASP A 32 3.86 -1.72 -2.71
N ILE A 33 3.68 -3.04 -2.80
CA ILE A 33 2.64 -3.76 -2.10
C ILE A 33 3.31 -4.63 -1.05
N GLN A 34 2.91 -4.50 0.20
CA GLN A 34 3.52 -5.25 1.29
C GLN A 34 2.46 -5.86 2.18
N VAL A 35 2.65 -7.12 2.53
CA VAL A 35 1.77 -7.86 3.43
C VAL A 35 2.57 -8.41 4.59
N ARG A 36 1.97 -8.43 5.78
CA ARG A 36 2.56 -9.03 6.99
C ARG A 36 1.47 -9.54 7.91
N LEU A 37 1.87 -10.23 8.98
CA LEU A 37 1.00 -10.45 10.13
C LEU A 37 1.29 -9.38 11.19
N SER A 38 0.24 -8.90 11.86
CA SER A 38 0.39 -8.12 13.08
C SER A 38 0.92 -8.99 14.23
N ARG A 39 1.29 -8.38 15.35
CA ARG A 39 1.67 -9.11 16.58
C ARG A 39 0.56 -10.02 17.12
N LEU A 40 -0.70 -9.74 16.76
CA LEU A 40 -1.86 -10.56 17.12
C LEU A 40 -2.26 -11.54 15.99
N GLY A 41 -1.45 -11.67 14.94
CA GLY A 41 -1.69 -12.59 13.83
C GLY A 41 -2.68 -12.10 12.77
N ALA A 42 -3.09 -10.82 12.79
CA ALA A 42 -3.98 -10.28 11.77
C ALA A 42 -3.21 -10.01 10.47
N THR A 43 -3.72 -10.45 9.32
CA THR A 43 -3.16 -10.12 8.01
C THR A 43 -3.30 -8.63 7.74
N GLN A 44 -2.18 -7.93 7.62
CA GLN A 44 -2.07 -6.51 7.32
C GLN A 44 -1.55 -6.31 5.90
N LEU A 45 -2.04 -5.28 5.22
CA LEU A 45 -1.64 -4.94 3.86
C LEU A 45 -1.33 -3.44 3.77
N PHE A 46 -0.22 -3.11 3.12
CA PHE A 46 0.14 -1.77 2.69
C PHE A 46 0.21 -1.73 1.17
N LEU A 47 -0.21 -0.62 0.59
CA LEU A 47 -0.19 -0.34 -0.83
C LEU A 47 0.30 1.09 -1.04
N GLY A 48 1.40 1.23 -1.79
CA GLY A 48 1.95 2.51 -2.21
C GLY A 48 2.05 2.60 -3.72
N LEU A 49 1.54 3.71 -4.28
CA LEU A 49 1.75 4.12 -5.66
C LEU A 49 2.63 5.36 -5.65
N TYR A 50 3.73 5.34 -6.38
CA TYR A 50 4.67 6.44 -6.45
C TYR A 50 4.91 6.83 -7.90
N ALA A 51 4.98 8.12 -8.19
CA ALA A 51 5.40 8.60 -9.51
C ALA A 51 6.88 8.27 -9.74
N GLY A 52 7.36 8.35 -10.99
CA GLY A 52 8.76 8.05 -11.32
C GLY A 52 9.80 8.92 -10.58
N ASN A 53 9.40 10.09 -10.10
CA ASN A 53 10.25 10.95 -9.24
C ASN A 53 10.22 10.55 -7.75
N GLY A 54 9.48 9.50 -7.38
CA GLY A 54 9.35 9.01 -6.02
C GLY A 54 8.25 9.66 -5.18
N LYS A 55 7.53 10.68 -5.70
CA LYS A 55 6.40 11.30 -5.00
C LYS A 55 5.26 10.30 -4.83
N ALA A 56 4.69 10.21 -3.63
CA ALA A 56 3.48 9.41 -3.40
C ALA A 56 2.30 9.96 -4.23
N LEU A 57 1.72 9.09 -5.04
CA LEU A 57 0.42 9.31 -5.70
C LEU A 57 -0.71 8.84 -4.78
N LEU A 58 -0.48 7.73 -4.08
CA LEU A 58 -1.39 7.16 -3.09
C LEU A 58 -0.60 6.28 -2.11
N GLU A 59 -0.96 6.35 -0.83
CA GLU A 59 -0.63 5.33 0.15
C GLU A 59 -1.92 4.91 0.87
N GLU A 60 -2.10 3.60 1.04
CA GLU A 60 -3.19 3.01 1.81
C GLU A 60 -2.62 1.90 2.69
N TYR A 61 -3.17 1.74 3.89
CA TYR A 61 -2.96 0.52 4.66
C TYR A 61 -4.28 -0.03 5.20
N TYR A 62 -4.32 -1.34 5.35
CA TYR A 62 -5.41 -2.10 5.93
C TYR A 62 -4.90 -2.78 7.21
N PRO A 63 -5.38 -2.39 8.40
CA PRO A 63 -4.92 -2.96 9.67
C PRO A 63 -5.33 -4.41 9.87
N ALA A 64 -6.32 -4.88 9.11
CA ALA A 64 -6.74 -6.27 9.04
C ALA A 64 -7.39 -6.59 7.68
N ARG A 65 -7.13 -7.80 7.19
CA ARG A 65 -7.81 -8.47 6.06
C ARG A 65 -8.47 -9.75 6.59
N PRO A 66 -9.67 -9.65 7.21
CA PRO A 66 -10.27 -10.78 7.91
C PRO A 66 -10.52 -11.99 7.00
N GLY A 67 -10.13 -13.18 7.45
CA GLY A 67 -10.29 -14.42 6.67
C GLY A 67 -9.31 -14.59 5.51
N GLU A 68 -8.39 -13.64 5.29
CA GLU A 68 -7.40 -13.71 4.23
C GLU A 68 -6.04 -14.16 4.75
N THR A 69 -5.37 -15.03 4.00
CA THR A 69 -3.94 -15.31 4.18
C THR A 69 -3.09 -14.16 3.63
N MET A 70 -1.81 -14.07 4.02
CA MET A 70 -0.88 -13.11 3.44
C MET A 70 -0.83 -13.18 1.91
N THR A 71 -0.84 -14.40 1.33
CA THR A 71 -0.82 -14.56 -0.12
C THR A 71 -2.07 -14.00 -0.79
N ARG A 72 -3.27 -14.25 -0.24
CA ARG A 72 -4.52 -13.70 -0.81
C ARG A 72 -4.55 -12.18 -0.72
N ALA A 73 -4.14 -11.62 0.41
CA ALA A 73 -4.07 -10.17 0.59
C ALA A 73 -3.04 -9.52 -0.35
N LEU A 74 -1.90 -10.18 -0.61
CA LEU A 74 -0.89 -9.67 -1.55
C LEU A 74 -1.43 -9.64 -2.98
N VAL A 75 -2.04 -10.74 -3.46
CA VAL A 75 -2.65 -10.81 -4.80
C VAL A 75 -3.70 -9.72 -4.97
N TRP A 76 -4.62 -9.59 -4.01
CA TRP A 76 -5.63 -8.53 -4.03
C TRP A 76 -5.01 -7.12 -4.06
N GLY A 77 -3.95 -6.91 -3.27
CA GLY A 77 -3.23 -5.63 -3.24
C GLY A 77 -2.59 -5.27 -4.58
N VAL A 78 -1.98 -6.25 -5.27
CA VAL A 78 -1.42 -6.07 -6.62
C VAL A 78 -2.50 -5.72 -7.64
N GLU A 79 -3.61 -6.45 -7.64
CA GLU A 79 -4.74 -6.19 -8.55
C GLU A 79 -5.32 -4.79 -8.34
N ARG A 80 -5.54 -4.39 -7.08
CA ARG A 80 -6.00 -3.05 -6.73
C ARG A 80 -5.02 -1.98 -7.20
N ALA A 81 -3.73 -2.16 -6.93
CA ALA A 81 -2.71 -1.17 -7.28
C ALA A 81 -2.62 -0.95 -8.79
N ARG A 82 -2.69 -2.04 -9.58
CA ARG A 82 -2.75 -1.96 -11.04
C ARG A 82 -4.01 -1.27 -11.53
N ALA A 83 -5.17 -1.59 -10.97
CA ALA A 83 -6.43 -0.96 -11.35
C ALA A 83 -6.42 0.56 -11.09
N LEU A 84 -5.82 1.00 -9.98
CA LEU A 84 -5.64 2.41 -9.65
C LEU A 84 -4.63 3.10 -10.58
N ALA A 85 -3.48 2.47 -10.81
CA ALA A 85 -2.40 3.05 -11.61
C ALA A 85 -2.75 3.15 -13.10
N THR A 86 -3.57 2.23 -13.63
CA THR A 86 -4.05 2.24 -15.01
C THR A 86 -5.32 3.08 -15.22
N GLY A 87 -5.87 3.65 -14.15
CA GLY A 87 -7.12 4.42 -14.20
C GLY A 87 -8.39 3.58 -14.39
N ALA A 88 -8.31 2.24 -14.32
CA ALA A 88 -9.47 1.36 -14.33
C ALA A 88 -10.38 1.59 -13.10
N VAL A 89 -9.81 2.05 -12.00
CA VAL A 89 -10.52 2.56 -10.81
C VAL A 89 -9.98 3.96 -10.50
N PRO A 90 -10.85 4.93 -10.18
CA PRO A 90 -10.39 6.27 -9.82
C PRO A 90 -9.54 6.24 -8.56
N LEU A 91 -8.48 7.04 -8.53
CA LEU A 91 -7.73 7.30 -7.30
C LEU A 91 -8.70 7.88 -6.25
N PRO A 92 -8.68 7.38 -5.00
CA PRO A 92 -9.46 7.98 -3.94
C PRO A 92 -9.12 9.46 -3.80
N ALA A 93 -10.13 10.29 -3.54
CA ALA A 93 -9.88 11.67 -3.16
C ALA A 93 -8.93 11.69 -1.97
N ALA A 94 -7.86 12.48 -2.05
CA ALA A 94 -6.95 12.68 -0.94
C ALA A 94 -7.78 13.01 0.30
N ARG A 95 -7.73 12.14 1.32
CA ARG A 95 -8.50 12.31 2.55
C ARG A 95 -8.03 13.64 3.14
N ALA A 96 -8.82 14.69 2.98
CA ALA A 96 -8.52 16.00 3.55
C ALA A 96 -8.24 15.76 5.03
N ARG A 97 -7.00 16.02 5.46
CA ARG A 97 -6.53 15.79 6.83
C ARG A 97 -7.50 16.51 7.78
N ARG A 98 -8.47 15.79 8.34
CA ARG A 98 -9.17 16.27 9.54
C ARG A 98 -8.17 16.09 10.66
N LEU A 99 -7.42 17.15 10.92
CA LEU A 99 -6.83 17.41 12.23
C LEU A 99 -8.00 17.40 13.21
N GLN A 100 -8.19 16.29 13.93
CA GLN A 100 -8.94 16.33 15.18
C GLN A 100 -7.91 16.61 16.27
N ALA A 101 -8.10 17.78 16.89
CA ALA A 101 -7.35 18.31 18.01
C ALA A 101 -7.52 17.47 19.28
#